data_AF-A0A0W8G378-F1
#
_entry.id   AF-A0A0W8G378-F1
#
_cell.length_a   1.000
_cell.length_b   1.000
_cell.length_c   1.000
_cell.angle_alpha   90.00
_cell.angle_beta   90.00
_cell.angle_gamma   90.00
#
_symmetry.space_group_name_H-M   'P 1'
#
loop_
_entity.id
_entity.type
_entity.pdbx_description
1 polymer ?
#
loop_
_entity_poly.entity_id
_entity_poly.type
_entity_poly.pdbx_seq_one_letter_code
_entity_poly.pdbx_strand_id
1 'polypeptide(L)'
;MSNLRRRKIRTTLTCLTLVILTFTIMSFTAVKSTRQEGAVKYRDDAPYQGALIKNIGWRSLPPEALAAVGDMFVGGESVLPLSWYELSDKTQPGMTEVVSATGQVTAQGVMGLATGSGEAARMGRILSGGRWFEPGERMAVILPEEFARRLGVVPLAPGRDMVRLFGMDFRVVGVFGHNVLDEAADLDGEPPTPVVFPSEAAMEATEAEKEAMESGEDVRSMQSRYQHVDGDLTVIIPHDVLMGLGGALKSIAVSQIGEPGSPEAADARALASTLAERFGLAIYAGEQGGTFVYHSSDTLSYAGVPNIIIPLVISVCIVLNTMIGSVYERKREIGVYTAVGLAPTHVSFLFIAEALAFAVISAVLGYLLAQTAAGLLSGTSLWAGMTANYSSLAGVAAMLLVIAVVLLSVIYPSKVAGEIAIPDVNRSWTLPEAEGGVISVNLPFLMRIREQEYAGGFLYDYYKSHQDISHGLFSTDDVKFAFECPWEAPDKGPHPGEIDTAFLELRSCFRLTAMVWLAPFDFGIKERVDILFLPDMKNPGFMEIRVTLARVAGEAGMWKRLNKGFLDNLRKQLLVWRSLDPENQVAYEEQIIAGFAEQKARGG
;
A
#
# COMPACT_ATOMS: atom_id res chain seq x y z
N MET A 1 20.97 18.26 -18.93
CA MET A 1 21.40 19.65 -18.67
C MET A 1 21.48 20.53 -19.94
N SER A 2 22.08 20.12 -21.06
CA SER A 2 22.19 21.01 -22.25
C SER A 2 20.86 21.34 -22.95
N ASN A 3 19.89 20.41 -22.93
CA ASN A 3 18.58 20.57 -23.59
C ASN A 3 17.68 21.60 -22.88
N LEU A 4 17.81 21.74 -21.56
CA LEU A 4 17.05 22.72 -20.75
C LEU A 4 17.37 24.17 -21.14
N ARG A 5 18.59 24.44 -21.59
CA ARG A 5 19.02 25.80 -21.97
C ARG A 5 18.40 26.31 -23.27
N ARG A 6 17.89 25.42 -24.13
CA ARG A 6 17.33 25.81 -25.44
C ARG A 6 15.93 26.43 -25.35
N ARG A 7 15.16 26.16 -24.29
CA ARG A 7 13.76 26.63 -24.14
C ARG A 7 13.50 27.26 -22.77
N LYS A 8 14.31 28.27 -22.44
CA LYS A 8 14.37 28.94 -21.13
C LYS A 8 12.99 29.33 -20.58
N ILE A 9 12.13 29.96 -21.38
CA ILE A 9 10.84 30.49 -20.89
C ILE A 9 9.94 29.39 -20.32
N ARG A 10 9.78 28.26 -21.04
CA ARG A 10 8.95 27.15 -20.58
C ARG A 10 9.54 26.51 -19.34
N THR A 11 10.84 26.22 -19.38
CA THR A 11 11.57 25.62 -18.26
C THR A 11 11.42 26.46 -17.00
N THR A 12 11.52 27.79 -17.11
CA THR A 12 11.33 28.71 -15.99
C THR A 12 9.88 28.69 -15.49
N LEU A 13 8.89 28.71 -16.38
CA LEU A 13 7.47 28.65 -16.00
C LEU A 13 7.13 27.36 -15.27
N THR A 14 7.56 26.20 -15.77
CA THR A 14 7.34 24.90 -15.13
C THR A 14 8.02 24.83 -13.76
N CYS A 15 9.27 25.29 -13.69
CA CYS A 15 10.01 25.36 -12.44
C CYS A 15 9.29 26.26 -11.41
N LEU A 16 8.81 27.43 -11.85
CA LEU A 16 8.08 28.38 -11.01
C LEU A 16 6.75 27.80 -10.51
N THR A 17 5.98 27.12 -11.38
CA THR A 17 4.73 26.48 -10.96
C THR A 17 4.96 25.42 -9.89
N LEU A 18 6.04 24.64 -10.02
CA LEU A 18 6.40 23.63 -9.03
C LEU A 18 6.95 24.23 -7.73
N VAL A 19 7.66 25.36 -7.79
CA VAL A 19 8.10 26.11 -6.61
C VAL A 19 6.88 26.64 -5.84
N ILE A 20 5.90 27.22 -6.55
CA ILE A 20 4.66 27.70 -5.94
C ILE A 20 3.87 26.54 -5.32
N LEU A 21 3.74 25.41 -6.01
CA LEU A 21 3.10 24.22 -5.46
C LEU A 21 3.76 23.77 -4.15
N THR A 22 5.09 23.69 -4.14
CA THR A 22 5.86 23.29 -2.95
C THR A 22 5.63 24.29 -1.82
N PHE A 23 5.67 25.59 -2.12
CA PHE A 23 5.36 26.66 -1.16
C PHE A 23 3.95 26.52 -0.58
N THR A 24 2.95 26.28 -1.44
CA THR A 24 1.56 26.08 -1.03
C THR A 24 1.43 24.85 -0.13
N ILE A 25 1.98 23.71 -0.53
CA ILE A 25 1.94 22.49 0.29
C ILE A 25 2.58 22.78 1.64
N MET A 26 3.82 23.29 1.68
CA MET A 26 4.53 23.61 2.93
C MET A 26 3.79 24.59 3.85
N SER A 27 3.04 25.54 3.29
CA SER A 27 2.35 26.59 4.05
C SER A 27 0.93 26.21 4.49
N PHE A 28 0.31 25.23 3.82
CA PHE A 28 -1.05 24.77 4.10
C PHE A 28 -1.12 23.35 4.68
N THR A 29 -0.04 22.55 4.61
CA THR A 29 0.09 21.29 5.37
C THR A 29 0.48 21.60 6.80
N ALA A 30 -0.49 22.00 7.60
CA ALA A 30 -0.31 22.11 9.03
C ALA A 30 -0.54 20.74 9.67
N VAL A 31 0.54 20.03 9.98
CA VAL A 31 0.43 18.95 10.97
C VAL A 31 0.46 19.64 12.32
N LYS A 32 -0.72 20.01 12.82
CA LYS A 32 -0.85 20.55 14.17
C LYS A 32 -1.24 19.38 15.06
N SER A 33 -0.34 18.92 15.94
CA SER A 33 -0.80 18.14 17.10
C SER A 33 -1.75 19.05 17.86
N THR A 34 -3.04 18.76 17.77
CA THR A 34 -4.03 19.46 18.58
C THR A 34 -4.31 18.51 19.72
N ARG A 35 -3.69 18.83 20.86
CA ARG A 35 -3.96 18.15 22.12
C ARG A 35 -5.42 18.44 22.45
N GLN A 36 -6.29 17.45 22.27
CA GLN A 36 -7.70 17.58 22.64
C GLN A 36 -7.83 17.16 24.10
N GLU A 37 -8.31 18.08 24.93
CA GLU A 37 -8.72 17.79 26.29
C GLU A 37 -10.16 17.31 26.25
N GLY A 38 -10.36 16.03 26.56
CA GLY A 38 -11.68 15.42 26.69
C GLY A 38 -11.90 14.92 28.10
N ALA A 39 -13.06 15.25 28.67
CA ALA A 39 -13.57 14.61 29.88
C ALA A 39 -14.85 13.86 29.53
N VAL A 40 -14.86 12.55 29.73
CA VAL A 40 -16.03 11.70 29.45
C VAL A 40 -16.58 11.19 30.77
N LYS A 41 -17.89 11.33 30.98
CA LYS A 41 -18.54 10.77 32.17
C LYS A 41 -18.48 9.24 32.09
N TYR A 42 -17.81 8.63 33.07
CA TYR A 42 -17.58 7.20 33.14
C TYR A 42 -18.60 6.49 34.02
N ARG A 43 -18.99 7.07 35.17
CA ARG A 43 -20.01 6.53 36.08
C ARG A 43 -20.84 7.64 36.69
N ASP A 44 -22.06 7.31 37.13
CA ASP A 44 -22.94 8.25 37.83
C ASP A 44 -22.59 8.43 39.31
N ASP A 45 -21.80 7.52 39.86
CA ASP A 45 -21.30 7.52 41.23
C ASP A 45 -19.77 7.70 41.28
N ALA A 46 -19.27 8.17 42.43
CA ALA A 46 -17.85 8.31 42.73
C ALA A 46 -17.58 7.83 44.17
N PRO A 47 -16.87 6.70 44.37
CA PRO A 47 -16.54 6.18 45.70
C PRO A 47 -15.83 7.17 46.64
N TYR A 48 -15.05 8.10 46.08
CA TYR A 48 -14.42 9.20 46.80
C TYR A 48 -14.16 10.39 45.85
N GLN A 49 -13.86 11.56 46.41
CA GLN A 49 -13.42 12.72 45.64
C GLN A 49 -11.88 12.73 45.53
N GLY A 50 -11.38 12.77 44.30
CA GLY A 50 -9.96 12.63 44.05
C GLY A 50 -9.64 12.13 42.65
N ALA A 51 -8.42 11.63 42.46
CA ALA A 51 -7.96 11.07 41.21
C ALA A 51 -7.45 9.63 41.41
N LEU A 52 -7.59 8.80 40.39
CA LEU A 52 -6.99 7.47 40.31
C LEU A 52 -6.14 7.41 39.05
N ILE A 53 -4.85 7.15 39.26
CA ILE A 53 -3.85 6.98 38.22
C ILE A 53 -3.62 5.49 38.05
N LYS A 54 -3.94 4.94 36.88
CA LYS A 54 -3.79 3.53 36.57
C LYS A 54 -3.61 3.37 35.05
N ASN A 55 -2.82 2.39 34.64
CA ASN A 55 -2.84 1.96 33.24
C ASN A 55 -4.05 1.07 32.98
N ILE A 56 -4.70 1.27 31.84
CA ILE A 56 -5.77 0.38 31.38
C ILE A 56 -5.25 -1.06 31.27
N GLY A 57 -6.01 -2.02 31.80
CA GLY A 57 -5.63 -3.43 31.85
C GLY A 57 -4.59 -3.78 32.93
N TRP A 58 -4.48 -3.00 34.01
CA TRP A 58 -3.63 -3.30 35.19
C TRP A 58 -2.13 -3.50 34.87
N ARG A 59 -1.63 -2.82 33.83
CA ARG A 59 -0.19 -2.74 33.56
C ARG A 59 0.51 -1.97 34.67
N SER A 60 1.67 -2.47 35.08
CA SER A 60 2.41 -1.89 36.19
C SER A 60 2.87 -0.47 35.86
N LEU A 61 2.68 0.45 36.80
CA LEU A 61 3.25 1.79 36.73
C LEU A 61 4.75 1.70 37.03
N PRO A 62 5.59 2.57 36.43
CA PRO A 62 6.99 2.70 36.84
C PRO A 62 7.09 2.98 38.35
N PRO A 63 8.03 2.37 39.09
CA PRO A 63 8.18 2.62 40.52
C PRO A 63 8.38 4.10 40.86
N GLU A 64 9.01 4.87 39.97
CA GLU A 64 9.25 6.30 40.10
C GLU A 64 7.96 7.13 40.04
N ALA A 65 6.87 6.58 39.49
CA ALA A 65 5.59 7.27 39.39
C ALA A 65 5.03 7.67 40.76
N LEU A 66 5.22 6.82 41.79
CA LEU A 66 4.76 7.12 43.13
C LEU A 66 5.48 8.34 43.72
N ALA A 67 6.81 8.42 43.56
CA ALA A 67 7.57 9.58 44.00
C ALA A 67 7.20 10.84 43.21
N ALA A 68 7.05 10.73 41.89
CA ALA A 68 6.68 11.86 41.03
C ALA A 68 5.31 12.45 41.36
N VAL A 69 4.33 11.60 41.72
CA VAL A 69 3.01 12.03 42.18
C VAL A 69 3.10 12.55 43.61
N GLY A 70 3.84 11.86 44.49
CA GLY A 70 4.08 12.28 45.88
C GLY A 70 4.64 13.71 46.01
N ASP A 71 5.63 14.06 45.17
CA ASP A 71 6.25 15.38 45.15
C ASP A 71 5.27 16.52 44.78
N MET A 72 4.11 16.20 44.18
CA MET A 72 3.07 17.18 43.86
C MET A 72 2.19 17.54 45.06
N PHE A 73 2.16 16.72 46.11
CA PHE A 73 1.28 16.90 47.27
C PHE A 73 2.07 17.15 48.56
N VAL A 74 1.74 18.22 49.26
CA VAL A 74 2.37 18.56 50.54
C VAL A 74 1.93 17.55 51.60
N GLY A 75 2.87 16.74 52.10
CA GLY A 75 2.65 15.84 53.24
C GLY A 75 2.38 14.37 52.90
N GLY A 76 2.23 13.99 51.62
CA GLY A 76 2.19 12.60 51.16
C GLY A 76 1.03 11.71 51.64
N GLU A 77 0.30 12.08 52.70
CA GLU A 77 -0.77 11.28 53.31
C GLU A 77 -1.99 11.07 52.39
N SER A 78 -2.14 11.92 51.38
CA SER A 78 -3.21 11.85 50.37
C SER A 78 -2.88 10.95 49.18
N VAL A 79 -1.65 10.42 49.09
CA VAL A 79 -1.17 9.59 47.98
C VAL A 79 -1.12 8.13 48.41
N LEU A 80 -1.97 7.33 47.79
CA LEU A 80 -2.36 5.99 48.21
C LEU A 80 -1.97 4.96 47.14
N PRO A 81 -0.77 4.35 47.21
CA PRO A 81 -0.33 3.34 46.27
C PRO A 81 -1.02 2.00 46.49
N LEU A 82 -1.39 1.36 45.38
CA LEU A 82 -1.78 -0.04 45.31
C LEU A 82 -0.70 -0.82 44.57
N SER A 83 -0.23 -1.90 45.18
CA SER A 83 0.75 -2.81 44.59
C SER A 83 0.31 -4.25 44.72
N TRP A 84 0.73 -5.09 43.77
CA TRP A 84 0.44 -6.53 43.80
C TRP A 84 1.71 -7.35 43.71
N TYR A 85 1.68 -8.52 44.34
CA TYR A 85 2.58 -9.60 43.99
C TYR A 85 2.06 -10.25 42.71
N GLU A 86 2.85 -10.20 41.64
CA GLU A 86 2.52 -10.84 40.37
C GLU A 86 3.69 -11.66 39.85
N LEU A 87 3.37 -12.75 39.14
CA LEU A 87 4.35 -13.54 38.42
C LEU A 87 4.62 -12.92 37.05
N SER A 88 5.73 -13.31 36.41
CA SER A 88 5.99 -12.95 35.02
C SER A 88 4.92 -13.52 34.08
N ASP A 89 4.41 -14.72 34.38
CA ASP A 89 3.24 -15.31 33.75
C ASP A 89 1.97 -14.79 34.45
N LYS A 90 1.20 -13.94 33.75
CA LYS A 90 -0.03 -13.32 34.27
C LYS A 90 -1.27 -14.19 34.06
N THR A 91 -1.11 -15.40 33.52
CA THR A 91 -2.20 -16.38 33.40
C THR A 91 -2.45 -17.16 34.68
N GLN A 92 -1.58 -16.99 35.68
CA GLN A 92 -1.70 -17.62 36.98
C GLN A 92 -1.69 -16.56 38.09
N PRO A 93 -2.49 -16.76 39.15
CA PRO A 93 -2.41 -15.90 40.32
C PRO A 93 -1.07 -16.08 41.05
N GLY A 94 -0.56 -14.99 41.65
CA GLY A 94 0.66 -15.00 42.47
C GLY A 94 0.43 -15.70 43.81
N MET A 95 0.41 -17.04 43.80
CA MET A 95 0.12 -17.83 45.00
C MET A 95 1.26 -17.80 46.02
N THR A 96 0.91 -17.83 47.30
CA THR A 96 1.86 -17.92 48.41
C THR A 96 1.24 -18.64 49.61
N GLU A 97 2.06 -19.34 50.39
CA GLU A 97 1.61 -20.02 51.60
C GLU A 97 1.69 -19.10 52.81
N VAL A 98 0.59 -19.05 53.57
CA VAL A 98 0.52 -18.41 54.88
C VAL A 98 0.49 -19.52 55.92
N VAL A 99 1.50 -19.54 56.78
CA VAL A 99 1.71 -20.63 57.76
C VAL A 99 1.61 -20.07 59.18
N SER A 100 0.87 -20.73 60.06
CA SER A 100 0.86 -20.45 61.49
C SER A 100 1.37 -21.66 62.28
N ALA A 101 1.40 -21.56 63.61
CA ALA A 101 1.71 -22.70 64.46
C ALA A 101 0.67 -23.84 64.40
N THR A 102 -0.55 -23.56 63.92
CA THR A 102 -1.69 -24.50 63.97
C THR A 102 -2.14 -25.01 62.61
N GLY A 103 -1.71 -24.37 61.50
CA GLY A 103 -2.09 -24.77 60.16
C GLY A 103 -1.43 -23.94 59.06
N GLN A 104 -1.78 -24.24 57.81
CA GLN A 104 -1.36 -23.49 56.64
C GLN A 104 -2.53 -23.26 55.68
N VAL A 105 -2.53 -22.13 54.99
CA VAL A 105 -3.49 -21.79 53.93
C VAL A 105 -2.75 -21.19 52.74
N THR A 106 -3.32 -21.30 51.54
CA THR A 106 -2.75 -20.74 50.31
C THR A 106 -3.49 -19.46 49.95
N ALA A 107 -2.79 -18.33 49.97
CA ALA A 107 -3.27 -17.08 49.41
C ALA A 107 -3.05 -17.10 47.89
N GLN A 108 -4.04 -16.66 47.12
CA GLN A 108 -3.94 -16.51 45.66
C GLN A 108 -3.62 -15.06 45.25
N GLY A 109 -3.80 -14.11 46.16
CA GLY A 109 -3.42 -12.72 45.95
C GLY A 109 -2.61 -12.18 47.12
N VAL A 110 -1.63 -11.31 46.83
CA VAL A 110 -0.99 -10.46 47.83
C VAL A 110 -1.07 -9.02 47.36
N MET A 111 -1.69 -8.19 48.18
CA MET A 111 -1.86 -6.78 47.95
C MET A 111 -0.99 -5.98 48.93
N GLY A 112 -0.37 -4.93 48.41
CA GLY A 112 0.45 -3.99 49.18
C GLY A 112 -0.22 -2.64 49.19
N LEU A 113 -0.60 -2.18 50.39
CA LEU A 113 -1.27 -0.90 50.63
C LEU A 113 -0.46 -0.01 51.57
N ALA A 114 -0.69 1.29 51.51
CA ALA A 114 0.00 2.24 52.38
C ALA A 114 -0.38 2.07 53.87
N THR A 115 0.58 2.40 54.74
CA THR A 115 0.38 2.37 56.20
C THR A 115 -0.11 3.70 56.77
N GLY A 116 -0.31 4.71 55.92
CA GLY A 116 -0.65 6.07 56.34
C GLY A 116 -2.09 6.22 56.84
N SER A 117 -2.37 7.36 57.47
CA SER A 117 -3.70 7.79 57.95
C SER A 117 -4.75 7.81 56.83
N GLY A 118 -4.37 8.23 55.61
CA GLY A 118 -5.26 8.28 54.46
C GLY A 118 -5.75 6.90 54.00
N GLU A 119 -4.85 5.93 53.91
CA GLU A 119 -5.22 4.55 53.58
C GLU A 119 -6.09 3.94 54.68
N ALA A 120 -5.76 4.22 55.96
CA ALA A 120 -6.55 3.77 57.09
C ALA A 120 -7.99 4.33 57.05
N ALA A 121 -8.17 5.59 56.64
CA ALA A 121 -9.49 6.19 56.49
C ALA A 121 -10.28 5.56 55.33
N ARG A 122 -9.61 5.24 54.22
CA ARG A 122 -10.22 4.67 53.01
C ARG A 122 -10.58 3.18 53.17
N MET A 123 -9.61 2.40 53.62
CA MET A 123 -9.67 0.93 53.65
C MET A 123 -9.89 0.37 55.06
N GLY A 124 -9.74 1.16 56.13
CA GLY A 124 -9.99 0.68 57.49
C GLY A 124 -11.43 0.23 57.75
N ARG A 125 -12.40 0.73 56.97
CA ARG A 125 -13.82 0.33 57.03
C ARG A 125 -14.08 -1.13 56.66
N ILE A 126 -13.14 -1.80 55.99
CA ILE A 126 -13.29 -3.20 55.58
C ILE A 126 -13.00 -4.18 56.74
N LEU A 127 -12.34 -3.70 57.79
CA LEU A 127 -11.89 -4.55 58.89
C LEU A 127 -13.08 -4.98 59.75
N SER A 128 -13.20 -6.29 59.98
CA SER A 128 -14.15 -6.88 60.93
C SER A 128 -13.52 -7.07 62.32
N GLY A 129 -12.19 -7.01 62.43
CA GLY A 129 -11.48 -7.06 63.70
C GLY A 129 -10.02 -6.59 63.62
N GLY A 130 -9.47 -6.15 64.75
CA GLY A 130 -8.11 -5.60 64.84
C GLY A 130 -8.01 -4.12 64.47
N ARG A 131 -6.91 -3.70 63.83
CA ARG A 131 -6.66 -2.33 63.35
C ARG A 131 -5.98 -2.29 61.97
N TRP A 132 -6.00 -1.12 61.34
CA TRP A 132 -5.13 -0.84 60.19
C TRP A 132 -3.65 -0.77 60.61
N PHE A 133 -2.74 -0.78 59.64
CA PHE A 133 -1.31 -0.62 59.88
C PHE A 133 -0.99 0.70 60.59
N GLU A 134 0.01 0.69 61.47
CA GLU A 134 0.60 1.91 62.02
C GLU A 134 1.58 2.55 61.01
N PRO A 135 1.74 3.89 61.00
CA PRO A 135 2.70 4.54 60.10
C PRO A 135 4.12 3.96 60.23
N GLY A 136 4.66 3.42 59.14
CA GLY A 136 5.99 2.80 59.12
C GLY A 136 6.05 1.35 59.66
N GLU A 137 4.91 0.75 60.00
CA GLU A 137 4.83 -0.65 60.40
C GLU A 137 5.12 -1.56 59.18
N ARG A 138 6.12 -2.43 59.29
CA ARG A 138 6.60 -3.26 58.17
C ARG A 138 6.13 -4.71 58.28
N MET A 139 6.45 -5.38 59.39
CA MET A 139 6.18 -6.81 59.57
C MET A 139 4.76 -7.03 60.12
N ALA A 140 3.77 -6.51 59.41
CA ALA A 140 2.35 -6.64 59.72
C ALA A 140 1.56 -7.17 58.52
N VAL A 141 0.49 -7.90 58.80
CA VAL A 141 -0.40 -8.47 57.79
C VAL A 141 -1.85 -8.34 58.23
N ILE A 142 -2.72 -8.10 57.26
CA ILE A 142 -4.17 -8.15 57.43
C ILE A 142 -4.68 -9.33 56.60
N LEU A 143 -5.51 -10.18 57.22
CA LEU A 143 -5.94 -11.46 56.63
C LEU A 143 -7.47 -11.51 56.42
N PRO A 144 -7.96 -12.28 55.45
CA PRO A 144 -9.36 -12.69 55.41
C PRO A 144 -9.75 -13.39 56.71
N GLU A 145 -10.99 -13.18 57.19
CA GLU A 145 -11.47 -13.81 58.43
C GLU A 145 -11.41 -15.35 58.36
N GLU A 146 -11.68 -15.93 57.18
CA GLU A 146 -11.57 -17.37 56.98
C GLU A 146 -10.12 -17.88 57.16
N PHE A 147 -9.13 -17.14 56.65
CA PHE A 147 -7.72 -17.49 56.83
C PHE A 147 -7.34 -17.42 58.31
N ALA A 148 -7.74 -16.35 59.01
CA ALA A 148 -7.48 -16.24 60.44
C ALA A 148 -8.09 -17.40 61.24
N ARG A 149 -9.32 -17.79 60.92
CA ARG A 149 -10.02 -18.92 61.54
C ARG A 149 -9.31 -20.26 61.30
N ARG A 150 -8.90 -20.53 60.06
CA ARG A 150 -8.19 -21.79 59.69
C ARG A 150 -6.77 -21.87 60.26
N LEU A 151 -6.09 -20.72 60.36
CA LEU A 151 -4.77 -20.59 60.95
C LEU A 151 -4.79 -20.47 62.47
N GLY A 152 -5.97 -20.46 63.10
CA GLY A 152 -6.12 -20.31 64.55
C GLY A 152 -5.48 -19.04 65.12
N VAL A 153 -5.37 -17.99 64.30
CA VAL A 153 -4.78 -16.70 64.68
C VAL A 153 -5.86 -15.69 65.01
N VAL A 154 -5.56 -14.82 65.96
CA VAL A 154 -6.44 -13.75 66.42
C VAL A 154 -5.63 -12.44 66.35
N PRO A 155 -6.14 -11.40 65.66
CA PRO A 155 -5.43 -10.14 65.53
C PRO A 155 -5.01 -9.56 66.89
N LEU A 156 -3.75 -9.13 67.00
CA LEU A 156 -3.18 -8.49 68.19
C LEU A 156 -3.21 -9.33 69.49
N ALA A 157 -3.55 -10.62 69.42
CA ALA A 157 -3.55 -11.51 70.58
C ALA A 157 -2.17 -12.17 70.76
N PRO A 158 -1.40 -11.85 71.84
CA PRO A 158 -0.03 -12.32 71.98
C PRO A 158 0.10 -13.85 71.88
N GLY A 159 0.97 -14.31 70.96
CA GLY A 159 1.23 -15.74 70.76
C GLY A 159 0.19 -16.45 69.87
N ARG A 160 -0.85 -15.73 69.42
CA ARG A 160 -1.79 -16.15 68.37
C ARG A 160 -1.90 -15.09 67.26
N ASP A 161 -0.96 -14.16 67.20
CA ASP A 161 -0.94 -13.03 66.28
C ASP A 161 0.17 -13.14 65.24
N MET A 162 0.80 -14.29 65.06
CA MET A 162 1.95 -14.44 64.15
C MET A 162 1.67 -15.45 63.05
N VAL A 163 2.02 -15.08 61.82
CA VAL A 163 2.02 -15.95 60.64
C VAL A 163 3.33 -15.79 59.87
N ARG A 164 3.73 -16.82 59.14
CA ARG A 164 4.85 -16.79 58.22
C ARG A 164 4.34 -16.68 56.79
N LEU A 165 4.83 -15.69 56.07
CA LEU A 165 4.48 -15.39 54.68
C LEU A 165 5.79 -15.05 53.93
N PHE A 166 6.01 -15.63 52.75
CA PHE A 166 7.29 -15.51 52.02
C PHE A 166 8.53 -15.88 52.87
N GLY A 167 8.38 -16.81 53.82
CA GLY A 167 9.46 -17.21 54.73
C GLY A 167 9.78 -16.21 55.85
N MET A 168 9.04 -15.11 55.95
CA MET A 168 9.22 -14.06 56.97
C MET A 168 8.05 -14.07 57.96
N ASP A 169 8.31 -13.69 59.21
CA ASP A 169 7.30 -13.65 60.26
C ASP A 169 6.59 -12.29 60.26
N PHE A 170 5.26 -12.30 60.10
CA PHE A 170 4.38 -11.14 60.10
C PHE A 170 3.41 -11.20 61.29
N ARG A 171 3.16 -10.05 61.91
CA ARG A 171 2.12 -9.90 62.92
C ARG A 171 0.76 -9.66 62.26
N VAL A 172 -0.24 -10.47 62.60
CA VAL A 172 -1.63 -10.28 62.22
C VAL A 172 -2.20 -9.12 63.02
N VAL A 173 -2.37 -7.97 62.38
CA VAL A 173 -2.87 -6.73 63.01
C VAL A 173 -4.35 -6.50 62.78
N GLY A 174 -4.92 -7.09 61.73
CA GLY A 174 -6.33 -6.97 61.39
C GLY A 174 -6.86 -8.14 60.58
N VAL A 175 -8.19 -8.26 60.55
CA VAL A 175 -8.94 -9.17 59.67
C VAL A 175 -10.10 -8.44 59.01
N PHE A 176 -10.47 -8.88 57.81
CA PHE A 176 -11.62 -8.35 57.07
C PHE A 176 -12.63 -9.44 56.73
N GLY A 177 -13.89 -9.02 56.56
CA GLY A 177 -15.02 -9.91 56.30
C GLY A 177 -15.10 -10.43 54.85
N HIS A 178 -16.03 -11.36 54.63
CA HIS A 178 -16.30 -12.00 53.35
C HIS A 178 -16.73 -11.01 52.25
N ASN A 179 -16.17 -11.12 51.04
CA ASN A 179 -16.49 -10.31 49.84
C ASN A 179 -16.30 -8.78 49.98
N VAL A 180 -15.80 -8.27 51.11
CA VAL A 180 -15.72 -6.82 51.33
C VAL A 180 -14.72 -6.16 50.38
N LEU A 181 -13.66 -6.86 49.99
CA LEU A 181 -12.70 -6.37 49.00
C LEU A 181 -13.28 -6.36 47.58
N ASP A 182 -14.08 -7.36 47.22
CA ASP A 182 -14.70 -7.45 45.89
C ASP A 182 -15.78 -6.37 45.69
N GLU A 183 -16.43 -5.95 46.78
CA GLU A 183 -17.41 -4.86 46.79
C GLU A 183 -16.76 -3.46 46.91
N ALA A 184 -15.49 -3.37 47.27
CA ALA A 184 -14.76 -2.12 47.48
C ALA A 184 -14.24 -1.50 46.17
N ALA A 185 -15.13 -1.31 45.20
CA ALA A 185 -14.79 -0.74 43.89
C ALA A 185 -14.15 0.66 43.98
N ASP A 186 -13.11 0.88 43.16
CA ASP A 186 -12.42 2.15 43.00
C ASP A 186 -13.13 3.06 41.96
N LEU A 187 -12.57 4.23 41.62
CA LEU A 187 -13.12 5.15 40.62
C LEU A 187 -13.29 4.50 39.24
N ASP A 188 -12.43 3.57 38.87
CA ASP A 188 -12.55 2.77 37.64
C ASP A 188 -13.68 1.72 37.68
N GLY A 189 -14.30 1.55 38.85
CA GLY A 189 -15.37 0.61 39.09
C GLY A 189 -14.95 -0.83 39.31
N GLU A 190 -13.65 -1.09 39.44
CA GLU A 190 -13.09 -2.43 39.63
C GLU A 190 -12.67 -2.61 41.10
N PRO A 191 -12.68 -3.86 41.62
CA PRO A 191 -12.10 -4.13 42.92
C PRO A 191 -10.57 -3.98 42.89
N PRO A 192 -9.93 -3.69 44.03
CA PRO A 192 -8.48 -3.47 44.12
C PRO A 192 -7.66 -4.77 44.09
N THR A 193 -8.30 -5.93 43.98
CA THR A 193 -7.67 -7.25 44.05
C THR A 193 -6.86 -7.57 42.79
N PRO A 194 -5.81 -8.40 42.88
CA PRO A 194 -5.01 -8.81 41.72
C PRO A 194 -5.83 -9.42 40.59
N VAL A 195 -5.36 -9.30 39.35
CA VAL A 195 -6.04 -9.91 38.18
C VAL A 195 -5.22 -11.00 37.52
N VAL A 196 -5.93 -11.95 36.90
CA VAL A 196 -5.39 -13.05 36.11
C VAL A 196 -5.98 -13.00 34.70
N PHE A 197 -5.14 -13.22 33.70
CA PHE A 197 -5.55 -13.23 32.29
C PHE A 197 -5.84 -14.67 31.83
N PRO A 198 -6.96 -14.95 31.17
CA PRO A 198 -7.27 -16.32 30.71
C PRO A 198 -6.27 -16.89 29.69
N SER A 199 -5.53 -16.05 28.97
CA SER A 199 -4.51 -16.45 28.01
C SER A 199 -3.53 -15.30 27.73
N GLU A 200 -2.34 -15.62 27.19
CA GLU A 200 -1.37 -14.61 26.73
C GLU A 200 -1.94 -13.70 25.63
N ALA A 201 -2.77 -14.24 24.73
CA ALA A 201 -3.45 -13.45 23.69
C ALA A 201 -4.42 -12.40 24.30
N ALA A 202 -4.98 -12.68 25.49
CA ALA A 202 -5.79 -11.71 26.21
C ALA A 202 -4.97 -10.53 26.78
N MET A 203 -3.62 -10.61 26.77
CA MET A 203 -2.72 -9.54 27.21
C MET A 203 -2.34 -8.57 26.08
N GLU A 204 -2.38 -8.99 24.82
CA GLU A 204 -1.99 -8.16 23.67
C GLU A 204 -3.17 -7.30 23.17
N ALA A 205 -3.00 -5.96 23.21
CA ALA A 205 -3.98 -5.02 22.66
C ALA A 205 -3.76 -4.85 21.16
N THR A 206 -4.84 -4.95 20.38
CA THR A 206 -4.84 -4.66 18.93
C THR A 206 -4.63 -3.16 18.66
N GLU A 207 -4.24 -2.77 17.46
CA GLU A 207 -4.05 -1.34 17.13
C GLU A 207 -5.35 -0.53 17.23
N ALA A 208 -6.48 -1.10 16.80
CA ALA A 208 -7.79 -0.47 16.97
C ALA A 208 -8.16 -0.25 18.45
N GLU A 209 -7.76 -1.17 19.33
CA GLU A 209 -7.96 -1.03 20.79
C GLU A 209 -7.04 0.04 21.39
N LYS A 210 -5.82 0.19 20.88
CA LYS A 210 -4.91 1.26 21.31
C LYS A 210 -5.44 2.64 20.90
N GLU A 211 -6.03 2.76 19.72
CA GLU A 211 -6.66 4.00 19.26
C GLU A 211 -7.91 4.35 20.09
N ALA A 212 -8.76 3.36 20.42
CA ALA A 212 -9.89 3.56 21.33
C ALA A 212 -9.45 3.95 22.75
N MET A 213 -8.33 3.39 23.22
CA MET A 213 -7.71 3.72 24.49
C MET A 213 -7.23 5.18 24.55
N GLU A 214 -6.76 5.72 23.44
CA GLU A 214 -6.35 7.13 23.31
C GLU A 214 -7.54 8.09 23.20
N SER A 215 -8.67 7.65 22.62
CA SER A 215 -9.88 8.49 22.48
C SER A 215 -10.78 8.48 23.71
N GLY A 216 -10.56 7.58 24.67
CA GLY A 216 -11.40 7.41 25.85
C GLY A 216 -12.78 6.82 25.56
N GLU A 217 -13.06 6.44 24.31
CA GLU A 217 -14.25 5.66 23.94
C GLU A 217 -14.03 4.19 24.30
N ASP A 218 -15.03 3.57 24.93
CA ASP A 218 -15.10 2.12 25.17
C ASP A 218 -14.10 1.51 26.18
N VAL A 219 -13.60 2.29 27.16
CA VAL A 219 -12.77 1.80 28.29
C VAL A 219 -13.39 0.60 29.04
N ARG A 220 -14.73 0.53 29.09
CA ARG A 220 -15.48 -0.57 29.74
C ARG A 220 -15.35 -1.92 29.01
N SER A 221 -15.16 -1.92 27.69
CA SER A 221 -15.07 -3.17 26.90
C SER A 221 -13.83 -4.00 27.28
N MET A 222 -12.76 -3.33 27.72
CA MET A 222 -11.46 -3.93 28.03
C MET A 222 -11.39 -4.59 29.43
N GLN A 223 -12.29 -4.21 30.35
CA GLN A 223 -12.37 -4.82 31.70
C GLN A 223 -12.83 -6.29 31.65
N SER A 224 -13.36 -6.76 30.50
CA SER A 224 -13.80 -8.15 30.31
C SER A 224 -12.66 -9.16 30.03
N ARG A 225 -11.42 -8.69 29.84
CA ARG A 225 -10.28 -9.52 29.38
C ARG A 225 -9.52 -10.24 30.49
N TYR A 226 -9.78 -9.90 31.75
CA TYR A 226 -9.12 -10.47 32.92
C TYR A 226 -10.15 -10.71 34.02
N GLN A 227 -9.77 -11.55 34.99
CA GLN A 227 -10.61 -11.88 36.14
C GLN A 227 -9.87 -11.47 37.41
N HIS A 228 -10.58 -10.83 38.33
CA HIS A 228 -10.06 -10.53 39.65
C HIS A 228 -9.93 -11.81 40.49
N VAL A 229 -8.83 -11.91 41.23
CA VAL A 229 -8.66 -12.88 42.29
C VAL A 229 -9.62 -12.52 43.41
N ASP A 230 -10.31 -13.54 43.91
CA ASP A 230 -11.26 -13.41 45.01
C ASP A 230 -10.61 -12.72 46.22
N GLY A 231 -11.30 -11.71 46.77
CA GLY A 231 -10.86 -10.95 47.94
C GLY A 231 -10.60 -11.85 49.16
N ASP A 232 -11.36 -12.93 49.32
CA ASP A 232 -11.19 -13.88 50.42
C ASP A 232 -9.91 -14.72 50.34
N LEU A 233 -9.30 -14.76 49.16
CA LEU A 233 -8.04 -15.45 48.91
C LEU A 233 -6.85 -14.48 48.82
N THR A 234 -7.08 -13.20 49.14
CA THR A 234 -6.09 -12.12 49.04
C THR A 234 -5.64 -11.65 50.42
N VAL A 235 -4.33 -11.57 50.64
CA VAL A 235 -3.76 -11.03 51.89
C VAL A 235 -3.19 -9.63 51.68
N ILE A 236 -3.21 -8.81 52.72
CA ILE A 236 -2.76 -7.42 52.64
C ILE A 236 -1.52 -7.23 53.52
N ILE A 237 -0.45 -6.68 52.95
CA ILE A 237 0.76 -6.28 53.66
C ILE A 237 1.11 -4.81 53.34
N PRO A 238 2.04 -4.18 54.09
CA PRO A 238 2.53 -2.84 53.76
C PRO A 238 3.15 -2.75 52.35
N HIS A 239 2.79 -1.71 51.60
CA HIS A 239 3.27 -1.43 50.23
C HIS A 239 4.79 -1.54 50.12
N ASP A 240 5.53 -0.87 51.00
CA ASP A 240 7.00 -0.85 50.96
C ASP A 240 7.62 -2.23 51.16
N VAL A 241 6.95 -3.11 51.91
CA VAL A 241 7.41 -4.49 52.12
C VAL A 241 7.14 -5.31 50.87
N LEU A 242 5.96 -5.18 50.26
CA LEU A 242 5.63 -5.88 49.03
C LEU A 242 6.55 -5.46 47.86
N MET A 243 6.80 -4.17 47.70
CA MET A 243 7.75 -3.66 46.69
C MET A 243 9.16 -4.24 46.92
N GLY A 244 9.60 -4.37 48.18
CA GLY A 244 10.86 -5.02 48.54
C GLY A 244 10.90 -6.52 48.23
N LEU A 245 9.75 -7.17 48.08
CA LEU A 245 9.60 -8.58 47.70
C LEU A 245 9.43 -8.78 46.19
N GLY A 246 9.63 -7.74 45.38
CA GLY A 246 9.43 -7.80 43.93
C GLY A 246 8.00 -7.54 43.47
N GLY A 247 7.17 -6.92 44.32
CA GLY A 247 5.85 -6.45 43.93
C GLY A 247 5.89 -5.36 42.86
N ALA A 248 4.76 -5.18 42.19
CA ALA A 248 4.59 -4.20 41.13
C ALA A 248 3.54 -3.14 41.52
N LEU A 249 3.86 -1.86 41.28
CA LEU A 249 2.93 -0.75 41.48
C LEU A 249 1.84 -0.78 40.40
N LYS A 250 0.57 -0.70 40.79
CA LYS A 250 -0.58 -0.90 39.90
C LYS A 250 -1.41 0.35 39.69
N SER A 251 -1.72 1.03 40.79
CA SER A 251 -2.40 2.30 40.73
C SER A 251 -1.93 3.20 41.86
N ILE A 252 -2.17 4.48 41.68
CA ILE A 252 -1.96 5.51 42.69
C ILE A 252 -3.28 6.25 42.80
N ALA A 253 -3.97 6.10 43.93
CA ALA A 253 -5.11 6.92 44.26
C ALA A 253 -4.62 8.18 44.97
N VAL A 254 -5.22 9.32 44.62
CA VAL A 254 -5.04 10.58 45.33
C VAL A 254 -6.39 10.94 45.92
N SER A 255 -6.53 10.84 47.24
CA SER A 255 -7.76 11.22 47.94
C SER A 255 -7.59 12.60 48.56
N GLN A 256 -8.50 13.53 48.29
CA GLN A 256 -8.58 14.76 49.09
C GLN A 256 -9.21 14.39 50.44
N ILE A 257 -8.41 14.33 51.51
CA ILE A 257 -8.92 14.16 52.86
C ILE A 257 -9.38 15.53 53.37
N GLY A 258 -10.67 15.79 53.27
CA GLY A 258 -11.38 16.94 53.82
C GLY A 258 -12.89 16.67 53.81
N GLU A 259 -13.62 17.20 54.79
CA GLU A 259 -15.07 16.95 54.87
C GLU A 259 -15.81 17.38 53.58
N PRO A 260 -16.87 16.65 53.18
CA PRO A 260 -17.69 17.03 52.03
C PRO A 260 -18.19 18.48 52.18
N GLY A 261 -17.73 19.38 51.31
CA GLY A 261 -18.13 20.79 51.29
C GLY A 261 -17.04 21.82 51.64
N SER A 262 -15.78 21.42 51.84
CA SER A 262 -14.67 22.38 51.94
C SER A 262 -14.33 22.98 50.55
N PRO A 263 -13.84 24.24 50.48
CA PRO A 263 -13.46 24.91 49.23
C PRO A 263 -12.28 24.26 48.48
N GLU A 264 -11.65 23.22 49.04
CA GLU A 264 -10.60 22.40 48.41
C GLU A 264 -11.20 21.34 47.45
N ALA A 265 -12.49 21.01 47.57
CA ALA A 265 -13.22 20.10 46.68
C ALA A 265 -13.40 20.63 45.23
N ALA A 266 -13.00 21.88 44.98
CA ALA A 266 -13.03 22.52 43.66
C ALA A 266 -11.90 22.06 42.71
N ASP A 267 -11.03 21.15 43.15
CA ASP A 267 -9.72 20.89 42.53
C ASP A 267 -9.58 19.49 41.91
N ALA A 268 -10.55 18.57 42.05
CA ALA A 268 -10.43 17.19 41.51
C ALA A 268 -10.31 17.17 39.97
N ARG A 269 -11.06 18.05 39.28
CA ARG A 269 -10.99 18.24 37.83
C ARG A 269 -9.66 18.84 37.39
N ALA A 270 -9.20 19.90 38.05
CA ALA A 270 -7.95 20.58 37.73
C ALA A 270 -6.73 19.69 38.03
N LEU A 271 -6.83 18.89 39.10
CA LEU A 271 -5.85 17.86 39.42
C LEU A 271 -5.82 16.77 38.34
N ALA A 272 -6.99 16.23 37.96
CA ALA A 272 -7.07 15.19 36.94
C ALA A 272 -6.57 15.69 35.58
N SER A 273 -6.89 16.92 35.17
CA SER A 273 -6.36 17.52 33.94
C SER A 273 -4.84 17.69 34.02
N THR A 274 -4.31 18.21 35.14
CA THR A 274 -2.86 18.37 35.34
C THR A 274 -2.12 17.04 35.30
N LEU A 275 -2.67 15.99 35.93
CA LEU A 275 -2.10 14.64 35.93
C LEU A 275 -2.18 14.02 34.53
N ALA A 276 -3.31 14.15 33.83
CA ALA A 276 -3.47 13.66 32.46
C ALA A 276 -2.49 14.37 31.51
N GLU A 277 -2.29 15.68 31.66
CA GLU A 277 -1.33 16.47 30.88
C GLU A 277 0.12 16.06 31.14
N ARG A 278 0.48 15.86 32.41
CA ARG A 278 1.86 15.56 32.82
C ARG A 278 2.28 14.13 32.49
N PHE A 279 1.38 13.18 32.68
CA PHE A 279 1.68 11.76 32.53
C PHE A 279 1.21 11.16 31.19
N GLY A 280 0.30 11.82 30.46
CA GLY A 280 -0.26 11.28 29.22
C GLY A 280 -1.07 9.99 29.42
N LEU A 281 -1.61 9.80 30.64
CA LEU A 281 -2.40 8.62 31.03
C LEU A 281 -3.88 8.99 31.13
N ALA A 282 -4.75 7.99 31.01
CA ALA A 282 -6.15 8.12 31.39
C ALA A 282 -6.26 8.23 32.93
N ILE A 283 -6.81 9.34 33.41
CA ILE A 283 -6.99 9.62 34.84
C ILE A 283 -8.48 9.55 35.17
N TYR A 284 -8.85 8.70 36.11
CA TYR A 284 -10.22 8.67 36.62
C TYR A 284 -10.34 9.70 37.74
N ALA A 285 -11.32 10.58 37.65
CA ALA A 285 -11.57 11.65 38.61
C ALA A 285 -12.94 11.47 39.25
N GLY A 286 -12.98 11.39 40.58
CA GLY A 286 -14.22 11.38 41.34
C GLY A 286 -14.70 12.81 41.57
N GLU A 287 -15.80 13.19 40.93
CA GLU A 287 -16.43 14.51 41.05
C GLU A 287 -17.83 14.40 41.68
N GLN A 288 -18.44 15.52 42.09
CA GLN A 288 -19.79 15.53 42.68
C GLN A 288 -20.88 14.94 41.76
N GLY A 289 -20.64 14.93 40.44
CA GLY A 289 -21.57 14.40 39.44
C GLY A 289 -21.34 12.95 39.03
N GLY A 290 -20.37 12.25 39.65
CA GLY A 290 -19.96 10.90 39.31
C GLY A 290 -18.47 10.83 38.91
N THR A 291 -18.05 9.69 38.39
CA THR A 291 -16.66 9.51 37.94
C THR A 291 -16.49 9.94 36.48
N PHE A 292 -15.46 10.72 36.19
CA PHE A 292 -15.07 11.16 34.86
C PHE A 292 -13.70 10.61 34.48
N VAL A 293 -13.48 10.34 33.20
CA VAL A 293 -12.15 9.96 32.67
C VAL A 293 -11.59 11.13 31.89
N TYR A 294 -10.44 11.63 32.35
CA TYR A 294 -9.63 12.65 31.69
C TYR A 294 -8.55 11.95 30.89
N HIS A 295 -8.46 12.27 29.61
CA HIS A 295 -7.40 11.78 28.73
C HIS A 295 -6.75 12.95 28.01
N SER A 296 -5.48 12.76 27.65
CA SER A 296 -4.72 13.72 26.86
C SER A 296 -4.24 13.02 25.61
N SER A 297 -4.96 13.20 24.49
CA SER A 297 -4.59 12.60 23.21
C SER A 297 -3.88 13.61 22.32
N ASP A 298 -2.72 13.22 21.82
CA ASP A 298 -2.03 13.90 20.73
C ASP A 298 -2.67 13.50 19.41
N THR A 299 -3.86 14.03 19.12
CA THR A 299 -4.44 13.85 17.79
C THR A 299 -3.66 14.68 16.77
N LEU A 300 -3.07 14.03 15.76
CA LEU A 300 -2.58 14.71 14.57
C LEU A 300 -3.79 15.29 13.83
N SER A 301 -4.14 16.55 14.11
CA SER A 301 -5.12 17.26 13.31
C SER A 301 -4.48 17.61 11.98
N TYR A 302 -4.84 16.87 10.93
CA TYR A 302 -4.51 17.19 9.53
C TYR A 302 -5.36 18.39 9.06
N ALA A 303 -5.07 19.57 9.60
CA ALA A 303 -5.69 20.80 9.15
C ALA A 303 -5.11 21.20 7.78
N GLY A 304 -5.96 21.33 6.76
CA GLY A 304 -5.59 21.91 5.46
C GLY A 304 -5.48 20.93 4.28
N VAL A 305 -5.73 19.62 4.46
CA VAL A 305 -5.76 18.65 3.34
C VAL A 305 -6.73 19.08 2.22
N PRO A 306 -7.96 19.55 2.50
CA PRO A 306 -8.85 20.04 1.44
C PRO A 306 -8.28 21.20 0.62
N ASN A 307 -7.47 22.06 1.26
CA ASN A 307 -6.91 23.26 0.62
C ASN A 307 -5.75 22.92 -0.34
N ILE A 308 -5.19 21.71 -0.26
CA ILE A 308 -4.04 21.29 -1.07
C ILE A 308 -4.48 20.54 -2.34
N ILE A 309 -5.63 19.86 -2.31
CA ILE A 309 -6.10 19.01 -3.41
C ILE A 309 -6.24 19.80 -4.72
N ILE A 310 -6.85 20.99 -4.66
CA ILE A 310 -7.07 21.82 -5.87
C ILE A 310 -5.74 22.28 -6.49
N PRO A 311 -4.81 22.92 -5.76
CA PRO A 311 -3.48 23.27 -6.28
C PRO A 311 -2.69 22.06 -6.81
N LEU A 312 -2.82 20.90 -6.15
CA LEU A 312 -2.17 19.66 -6.57
C LEU A 312 -2.64 19.23 -7.95
N VAL A 313 -3.95 19.14 -8.16
CA VAL A 313 -4.55 18.75 -9.45
C VAL A 313 -4.19 19.74 -10.54
N ILE A 314 -4.25 21.04 -10.27
CA ILE A 314 -3.84 22.08 -11.23
C ILE A 314 -2.38 21.86 -11.65
N SER A 315 -1.50 21.59 -10.68
CA SER A 315 -0.08 21.38 -10.96
C SER A 315 0.18 20.10 -11.77
N VAL A 316 -0.52 19.00 -11.47
CA VAL A 316 -0.48 17.77 -12.27
C VAL A 316 -0.85 18.07 -13.72
N CYS A 317 -1.97 18.77 -13.94
CA CYS A 317 -2.44 19.14 -15.29
C CYS A 317 -1.42 20.02 -16.03
N ILE A 318 -0.81 21.00 -15.34
CA ILE A 318 0.20 21.88 -15.93
C ILE A 318 1.44 21.09 -16.33
N VAL A 319 1.99 20.26 -15.43
CA VAL A 319 3.17 19.44 -15.70
C VAL A 319 2.90 18.46 -16.84
N LEU A 320 1.75 17.78 -16.80
CA LEU A 320 1.30 16.86 -17.84
C LEU A 320 1.29 17.55 -19.21
N ASN A 321 0.55 18.66 -19.33
CA ASN A 321 0.42 19.39 -20.59
C ASN A 321 1.77 19.89 -21.10
N THR A 322 2.61 20.40 -20.20
CA THR A 322 3.91 20.94 -20.56
C THR A 322 4.87 19.84 -21.03
N MET A 323 4.87 18.69 -20.36
CA MET A 323 5.72 17.56 -20.70
C MET A 323 5.26 16.89 -21.99
N ILE A 324 3.96 16.74 -22.23
CA ILE A 324 3.42 16.33 -23.54
C ILE A 324 3.93 17.26 -24.63
N GLY A 325 3.75 18.58 -24.47
CA GLY A 325 4.26 19.56 -25.43
C GLY A 325 5.76 19.43 -25.69
N SER A 326 6.56 19.15 -24.65
CA SER A 326 8.00 18.93 -24.79
C SER A 326 8.35 17.68 -25.62
N VAL A 327 7.57 16.61 -25.49
CA VAL A 327 7.76 15.36 -26.24
C VAL A 327 7.46 15.58 -27.72
N TYR A 328 6.32 16.20 -28.04
CA TYR A 328 5.91 16.46 -29.43
C TYR A 328 6.87 17.37 -30.18
N GLU A 329 7.44 18.35 -29.50
CA GLU A 329 8.44 19.24 -30.11
C GLU A 329 9.80 18.58 -30.34
N ARG A 330 10.11 17.51 -29.59
CA ARG A 330 11.39 16.79 -29.64
C ARG A 330 11.31 15.49 -30.44
N LYS A 331 10.26 15.31 -31.24
CA LYS A 331 10.10 14.15 -32.15
C LYS A 331 11.33 13.88 -33.01
N ARG A 332 11.95 14.92 -33.60
CA ARG A 332 13.19 14.76 -34.40
C ARG A 332 14.37 14.28 -33.57
N GLU A 333 14.50 14.73 -32.32
CA GLU A 333 15.56 14.29 -31.41
C GLU A 333 15.34 12.84 -30.98
N ILE A 334 14.10 12.47 -30.66
CA ILE A 334 13.69 11.09 -30.37
C ILE A 334 14.03 10.16 -31.53
N GLY A 335 13.75 10.57 -32.77
CA GLY A 335 14.11 9.81 -33.96
C GLY A 335 15.63 9.60 -34.13
N VAL A 336 16.46 10.60 -33.78
CA VAL A 336 17.92 10.45 -33.78
C VAL A 336 18.36 9.45 -32.69
N TYR A 337 17.77 9.50 -31.50
CA TYR A 337 18.07 8.55 -30.43
C TYR A 337 17.73 7.11 -30.82
N THR A 338 16.55 6.88 -31.41
CA THR A 338 16.17 5.58 -31.95
C THR A 338 17.11 5.13 -33.08
N ALA A 339 17.52 6.03 -33.98
CA ALA A 339 18.42 5.70 -35.08
C ALA A 339 19.83 5.29 -34.61
N VAL A 340 20.28 5.78 -33.45
CA VAL A 340 21.53 5.37 -32.79
C VAL A 340 21.36 4.07 -31.99
N GLY A 341 20.14 3.53 -31.91
CA GLY A 341 19.85 2.24 -31.28
C GLY A 341 19.35 2.31 -29.83
N LEU A 342 18.90 3.47 -29.34
CA LEU A 342 18.27 3.55 -28.03
C LEU A 342 16.92 2.81 -28.01
N ALA A 343 16.75 1.91 -27.05
CA ALA A 343 15.47 1.25 -26.81
C ALA A 343 14.39 2.27 -26.42
N PRO A 344 13.11 2.05 -26.80
CA PRO A 344 12.00 2.94 -26.44
C PRO A 344 11.92 3.26 -24.93
N THR A 345 12.22 2.28 -24.08
CA THR A 345 12.26 2.44 -22.61
C THR A 345 13.35 3.41 -22.15
N HIS A 346 14.52 3.41 -22.79
CA HIS A 346 15.59 4.36 -22.50
C HIS A 346 15.20 5.79 -22.92
N VAL A 347 14.47 5.94 -24.03
CA VAL A 347 13.95 7.24 -24.45
C VAL A 347 12.91 7.74 -23.43
N SER A 348 11.98 6.90 -22.98
CA SER A 348 11.03 7.25 -21.91
C SER A 348 11.74 7.68 -20.62
N PHE A 349 12.80 6.97 -20.22
CA PHE A 349 13.56 7.27 -19.01
C PHE A 349 14.22 8.66 -19.03
N LEU A 350 14.68 9.14 -20.20
CA LEU A 350 15.25 10.48 -20.33
C LEU A 350 14.27 11.59 -19.93
N PHE A 351 12.98 11.43 -20.24
CA PHE A 351 11.95 12.40 -19.86
C PHE A 351 11.59 12.32 -18.38
N ILE A 352 11.59 11.12 -17.79
CA ILE A 352 11.40 10.93 -16.34
C ILE A 352 12.56 11.58 -15.57
N ALA A 353 13.80 11.38 -16.03
CA ALA A 353 14.99 11.98 -15.42
C ALA A 353 14.96 13.53 -15.52
N GLU A 354 14.48 14.08 -16.63
CA GLU A 354 14.27 15.52 -16.80
C GLU A 354 13.24 16.07 -15.79
N ALA A 355 12.13 15.37 -15.62
CA ALA A 355 11.10 15.74 -14.64
C ALA A 355 11.58 15.64 -13.20
N LEU A 356 12.34 14.59 -12.86
CA LEU A 356 12.92 14.43 -11.53
C LEU A 356 13.86 15.58 -11.19
N ALA A 357 14.68 16.02 -12.15
CA ALA A 357 15.55 17.18 -11.95
C ALA A 357 14.74 18.45 -11.64
N PHE A 358 13.61 18.69 -12.33
CA PHE A 358 12.71 19.80 -12.00
C PHE A 358 12.09 19.64 -10.62
N ALA A 359 11.62 18.44 -10.27
CA ALA A 359 11.02 18.18 -8.98
C ALA A 359 11.97 18.49 -7.82
N VAL A 360 13.22 18.04 -7.90
CA VAL A 360 14.24 18.28 -6.87
C VAL A 360 14.58 19.76 -6.76
N ILE A 361 14.84 20.44 -7.88
CA ILE A 361 15.18 21.87 -7.88
C ILE A 361 14.01 22.71 -7.31
N SER A 362 12.80 22.43 -7.77
CA SER A 362 11.61 23.15 -7.32
C SER A 362 11.25 22.86 -5.86
N ALA A 363 11.48 21.63 -5.37
CA ALA A 363 11.27 21.30 -3.97
C ALA A 363 12.21 22.11 -3.06
N VAL A 364 13.51 22.17 -3.40
CA VAL A 364 14.50 22.95 -2.62
C VAL A 364 14.18 24.44 -2.67
N LEU A 365 13.92 25.00 -3.85
CA LEU A 365 13.61 26.42 -4.00
C LEU A 365 12.28 26.79 -3.33
N GLY A 366 11.26 25.93 -3.42
CA GLY A 366 9.97 26.14 -2.76
C GLY A 366 10.06 26.05 -1.24
N TYR A 367 10.89 25.14 -0.72
CA TYR A 367 11.18 25.06 0.71
C TYR A 367 11.86 26.35 1.22
N LEU A 368 12.90 26.82 0.52
CA LEU A 368 13.59 28.08 0.87
C LEU A 368 12.63 29.28 0.77
N LEU A 369 11.75 29.31 -0.23
CA LEU A 369 10.75 30.37 -0.37
C LEU A 369 9.74 30.34 0.77
N ALA A 370 9.27 29.15 1.18
CA ALA A 370 8.35 29.01 2.29
C ALA A 370 8.98 29.48 3.60
N GLN A 371 10.25 29.11 3.85
CA GLN A 371 10.95 29.48 5.07
C GLN A 371 11.29 30.97 5.13
N THR A 372 11.72 31.57 4.01
CA THR A 372 12.00 33.01 3.93
C THR A 372 10.73 33.84 4.05
N ALA A 373 9.65 33.44 3.40
CA ALA A 373 8.35 34.10 3.53
C ALA A 373 7.82 33.99 4.96
N ALA A 374 7.90 32.81 5.57
CA ALA A 374 7.48 32.61 6.95
C ALA A 374 8.28 33.48 7.93
N GLY A 375 9.61 33.55 7.80
CA GLY A 375 10.44 34.39 8.67
C GLY A 375 10.21 35.91 8.49
N LEU A 376 9.86 36.36 7.29
CA LEU A 376 9.63 37.78 7.00
C LEU A 376 8.20 38.23 7.30
N LEU A 377 7.22 37.35 7.12
CA LEU A 377 5.80 37.68 7.20
C LEU A 377 5.14 37.21 8.50
N SER A 378 5.81 36.37 9.30
CA SER A 378 5.31 35.93 10.62
C SER A 378 4.98 37.14 11.50
N GLY A 379 3.74 37.21 11.99
CA GLY A 379 3.25 38.31 12.84
C GLY A 379 2.52 39.43 12.07
N THR A 380 2.49 39.39 10.73
CA THR A 380 1.67 40.31 9.92
C THR A 380 0.26 39.75 9.71
N SER A 381 -0.72 40.62 9.46
CA SER A 381 -2.10 40.23 9.14
C SER A 381 -2.20 39.42 7.83
N LEU A 382 -1.22 39.57 6.93
CA LEU A 382 -1.12 38.82 5.67
C LEU A 382 -0.75 37.35 5.89
N TRP A 383 -0.17 37.01 7.03
CA TRP A 383 0.24 35.64 7.40
C TRP A 383 -0.70 35.00 8.42
N ALA A 384 -1.79 35.69 8.79
CA ALA A 384 -2.79 35.17 9.71
C ALA A 384 -3.51 33.97 9.09
N GLY A 385 -3.48 32.82 9.77
CA GLY A 385 -4.06 31.57 9.31
C GLY A 385 -3.13 30.67 8.47
N MET A 386 -1.92 31.14 8.14
CA MET A 386 -0.88 30.30 7.54
C MET A 386 0.01 29.73 8.64
N THR A 387 0.14 28.41 8.68
CA THR A 387 1.04 27.73 9.62
C THR A 387 2.14 27.06 8.80
N ALA A 388 3.31 27.70 8.77
CA ALA A 388 4.45 27.11 8.10
C ALA A 388 4.89 25.87 8.89
N ASN A 389 4.99 24.73 8.19
CA ASN A 389 5.44 23.50 8.82
C ASN A 389 6.97 23.55 9.02
N TYR A 390 7.39 23.76 10.27
CA TYR A 390 8.82 23.84 10.65
C TYR A 390 9.41 22.50 11.08
N SER A 391 8.58 21.45 11.25
CA SER A 391 9.05 20.14 11.65
C SER A 391 9.84 19.50 10.51
N SER A 392 11.08 19.06 10.79
CA SER A 392 11.96 18.44 9.80
C SER A 392 11.32 17.22 9.12
N LEU A 393 10.51 16.45 9.85
CA LEU A 393 9.86 15.25 9.32
C LEU A 393 8.71 15.58 8.36
N ALA A 394 7.85 16.52 8.74
CA ALA A 394 6.71 16.90 7.92
C ALA A 394 7.12 17.72 6.69
N GLY A 395 8.15 18.56 6.79
CA GLY A 395 8.77 19.23 5.63
C GLY A 395 9.37 18.23 4.63
N VAL A 396 10.04 17.18 5.11
CA VAL A 396 10.56 16.11 4.24
C VAL A 396 9.43 15.33 3.57
N ALA A 397 8.37 14.99 4.32
CA ALA A 397 7.20 14.33 3.75
C ALA A 397 6.51 15.17 2.66
N ALA A 398 6.39 16.49 2.86
CA ALA A 398 5.84 17.42 1.88
C ALA A 398 6.71 17.49 0.60
N MET A 399 8.03 17.53 0.73
CA MET A 399 8.94 17.49 -0.42
C MET A 399 8.83 16.17 -1.20
N LEU A 400 8.76 15.04 -0.50
CA LEU A 400 8.56 13.73 -1.13
C LEU A 400 7.22 13.64 -1.85
N LEU A 401 6.15 14.20 -1.26
CA LEU A 401 4.83 14.30 -1.90
C LEU A 401 4.91 15.06 -3.22
N VAL A 402 5.56 16.24 -3.24
CA VAL A 402 5.75 17.02 -4.48
C VAL A 402 6.49 16.21 -5.53
N ILE A 403 7.59 15.55 -5.16
CA ILE A 403 8.38 14.72 -6.08
C ILE A 403 7.52 13.59 -6.65
N ALA A 404 6.76 12.88 -5.80
CA ALA A 404 5.86 11.82 -6.22
C ALA A 404 4.80 12.32 -7.22
N VAL A 405 4.21 13.49 -6.97
CA VAL A 405 3.19 14.09 -7.83
C VAL A 405 3.75 14.48 -9.19
N VAL A 406 4.96 15.04 -9.24
CA VAL A 406 5.64 15.34 -10.51
C VAL A 406 5.94 14.06 -11.28
N LEU A 407 6.47 13.03 -10.62
CA LEU A 407 6.78 11.76 -11.27
C LEU A 407 5.51 11.11 -11.84
N LEU A 408 4.42 11.09 -11.08
CA LEU A 408 3.13 10.56 -11.50
C LEU A 408 2.59 11.30 -12.74
N SER A 409 2.75 12.62 -12.77
CA SER A 409 2.36 13.47 -13.92
C SER A 409 3.15 13.18 -15.20
N VAL A 410 4.34 12.59 -15.09
CA VAL A 410 5.25 12.34 -16.22
C VAL A 410 5.20 10.90 -16.73
N ILE A 411 4.51 10.00 -16.02
CA ILE A 411 4.28 8.62 -16.49
C ILE A 411 3.65 8.62 -17.89
N TYR A 412 2.55 9.33 -18.10
CA TYR A 412 1.89 9.36 -19.41
C TYR A 412 2.75 10.01 -20.52
N PRO A 413 3.31 11.22 -20.35
CA PRO A 413 4.21 11.82 -21.35
C PRO A 413 5.40 10.94 -21.70
N SER A 414 5.99 10.26 -20.71
CA SER A 414 7.13 9.36 -20.94
C SER A 414 6.75 8.15 -21.79
N LYS A 415 5.54 7.60 -21.64
CA LYS A 415 5.01 6.55 -22.51
C LYS A 415 4.83 7.05 -23.94
N VAL A 416 4.24 8.23 -24.12
CA VAL A 416 4.09 8.86 -25.44
C VAL A 416 5.45 9.06 -26.13
N ALA A 417 6.49 9.43 -25.37
CA ALA A 417 7.84 9.55 -25.91
C ALA A 417 8.42 8.21 -26.39
N GLY A 418 8.17 7.14 -25.63
CA GLY A 418 8.58 5.78 -25.98
C GLY A 418 7.86 5.26 -27.22
N GLU A 419 6.55 5.51 -27.34
CA GLU A 419 5.76 5.13 -28.52
C GLU A 419 6.22 5.85 -29.80
N ILE A 420 6.57 7.14 -29.69
CA ILE A 420 7.17 7.91 -30.81
C ILE A 420 8.54 7.34 -31.21
N ALA A 421 9.26 6.73 -30.27
CA ALA A 421 10.58 6.14 -30.51
C ALA A 421 10.51 4.77 -31.20
N ILE A 422 9.33 4.17 -31.37
CA ILE A 422 9.17 2.90 -32.08
C ILE A 422 9.38 3.17 -33.59
N PRO A 423 10.42 2.59 -34.24
CA PRO A 423 10.59 2.71 -35.68
C PRO A 423 9.33 2.16 -36.36
N ASP A 424 8.87 2.83 -37.41
CA ASP A 424 7.55 2.68 -38.04
C ASP A 424 7.23 1.23 -38.50
N VAL A 425 6.81 0.36 -37.57
CA VAL A 425 6.29 -0.99 -37.85
C VAL A 425 4.81 -0.93 -38.28
N ASN A 426 4.14 0.22 -38.16
CA ASN A 426 2.69 0.35 -38.29
C ASN A 426 2.18 0.94 -39.61
N ARG A 427 2.97 0.96 -40.68
CA ARG A 427 2.39 0.88 -42.04
C ARG A 427 2.02 -0.58 -42.38
N SER A 428 1.31 -1.25 -41.46
CA SER A 428 0.74 -2.57 -41.73
C SER A 428 -0.41 -2.38 -42.72
N TRP A 429 -0.18 -2.77 -43.97
CA TRP A 429 -1.21 -2.94 -44.98
C TRP A 429 -2.44 -3.66 -44.38
N THR A 430 -3.64 -3.18 -44.71
CA THR A 430 -4.91 -3.73 -44.21
C THR A 430 -5.49 -4.70 -45.25
N LEU A 431 -5.86 -5.89 -44.79
CA LEU A 431 -6.53 -6.91 -45.62
C LEU A 431 -7.88 -6.36 -46.13
N PRO A 432 -8.16 -6.38 -47.45
CA PRO A 432 -9.45 -5.97 -47.99
C PRO A 432 -10.59 -6.87 -47.49
N GLU A 433 -11.83 -6.40 -47.62
CA GLU A 433 -12.99 -7.20 -47.26
C GLU A 433 -13.17 -8.39 -48.22
N ALA A 434 -13.68 -9.50 -47.69
CA ALA A 434 -13.93 -10.69 -48.48
C ALA A 434 -15.32 -10.60 -49.13
N GLU A 435 -15.39 -10.75 -50.44
CA GLU A 435 -16.64 -10.79 -51.19
C GLU A 435 -16.94 -12.23 -51.60
N GLY A 436 -18.07 -12.80 -51.17
CA GLY A 436 -18.46 -14.16 -51.55
C GLY A 436 -17.49 -15.27 -51.09
N GLY A 437 -16.67 -15.03 -50.06
CA GLY A 437 -15.63 -15.97 -49.63
C GLY A 437 -14.34 -15.92 -50.45
N VAL A 438 -14.15 -14.85 -51.21
CA VAL A 438 -12.92 -14.57 -51.99
C VAL A 438 -12.30 -13.27 -51.51
N ILE A 439 -10.98 -13.27 -51.30
CA ILE A 439 -10.17 -12.07 -51.05
C ILE A 439 -9.27 -11.86 -52.26
N SER A 440 -9.30 -10.66 -52.85
CA SER A 440 -8.43 -10.27 -53.95
C SER A 440 -7.59 -9.06 -53.53
N VAL A 441 -6.28 -9.15 -53.73
CA VAL A 441 -5.32 -8.10 -53.39
C VAL A 441 -4.26 -7.96 -54.48
N ASN A 442 -3.95 -6.73 -54.84
CA ASN A 442 -2.71 -6.42 -55.57
C ASN A 442 -1.61 -6.11 -54.55
N LEU A 443 -0.52 -6.87 -54.60
CA LEU A 443 0.63 -6.61 -53.73
C LEU A 443 1.35 -5.34 -54.20
N PRO A 444 1.83 -4.49 -53.27
CA PRO A 444 2.59 -3.28 -53.61
C PRO A 444 4.04 -3.63 -54.00
N PHE A 445 4.19 -4.52 -54.97
CA PHE A 445 5.47 -5.04 -55.45
C PHE A 445 5.47 -4.96 -56.97
N LEU A 446 6.32 -4.08 -57.50
CA LEU A 446 6.53 -3.92 -58.93
C LEU A 446 7.81 -4.64 -59.33
N MET A 447 7.75 -5.34 -60.46
CA MET A 447 8.88 -6.04 -61.07
C MET A 447 8.90 -5.81 -62.57
N ARG A 448 10.04 -6.03 -63.22
CA ARG A 448 10.16 -5.92 -64.68
C ARG A 448 9.52 -7.13 -65.37
N ILE A 449 9.15 -7.00 -66.64
CA ILE A 449 8.54 -8.07 -67.43
C ILE A 449 9.38 -9.36 -67.42
N ARG A 450 10.72 -9.24 -67.56
CA ARG A 450 11.64 -10.39 -67.51
C ARG A 450 11.77 -11.01 -66.13
N GLU A 451 11.43 -10.27 -65.07
CA GLU A 451 11.58 -10.75 -63.70
C GLU A 451 10.50 -11.72 -63.26
N GLN A 452 9.39 -11.83 -64.02
CA GLN A 452 8.29 -12.73 -63.68
C GLN A 452 8.70 -14.20 -63.66
N GLU A 453 9.66 -14.61 -64.51
CA GLU A 453 10.12 -15.99 -64.59
C GLU A 453 10.99 -16.36 -63.37
N TYR A 454 11.85 -15.43 -62.94
CA TYR A 454 12.66 -15.58 -61.72
C TYR A 454 11.79 -15.64 -60.47
N ALA A 455 10.93 -14.64 -60.30
CA ALA A 455 10.08 -14.53 -59.11
C ALA A 455 9.04 -15.66 -59.08
N GLY A 456 8.48 -16.01 -60.25
CA GLY A 456 7.55 -17.12 -60.40
C GLY A 456 8.18 -18.47 -60.06
N GLY A 457 9.40 -18.74 -60.54
CA GLY A 457 10.14 -19.96 -60.22
C GLY A 457 10.51 -20.09 -58.75
N PHE A 458 10.97 -19.01 -58.14
CA PHE A 458 11.21 -18.97 -56.70
C PHE A 458 9.94 -19.25 -55.89
N LEU A 459 8.82 -18.62 -56.25
CA LEU A 459 7.54 -18.87 -55.58
C LEU A 459 7.05 -20.31 -55.79
N TYR A 460 7.21 -20.85 -57.00
CA TYR A 460 6.86 -22.24 -57.29
C TYR A 460 7.65 -23.22 -56.42
N ASP A 461 8.97 -23.07 -56.37
CA ASP A 461 9.83 -23.92 -55.54
C ASP A 461 9.48 -23.78 -54.06
N TYR A 462 9.27 -22.55 -53.57
CA TYR A 462 8.86 -22.28 -52.19
C TYR A 462 7.51 -22.95 -51.84
N TYR A 463 6.47 -22.79 -52.67
CA TYR A 463 5.17 -23.39 -52.38
C TYR A 463 5.20 -24.91 -52.55
N LYS A 464 5.99 -25.44 -53.49
CA LYS A 464 6.19 -26.88 -53.68
C LYS A 464 6.96 -27.52 -52.52
N SER A 465 7.94 -26.82 -51.95
CA SER A 465 8.69 -27.30 -50.78
C SER A 465 7.82 -27.41 -49.53
N HIS A 466 6.62 -26.81 -49.51
CA HIS A 466 5.63 -26.91 -48.44
C HIS A 466 4.54 -27.95 -48.73
N GLN A 467 4.70 -28.75 -49.79
CA GLN A 467 3.77 -29.82 -50.13
C GLN A 467 3.94 -30.99 -49.16
N ASP A 468 2.83 -31.51 -48.64
CA ASP A 468 2.78 -32.63 -47.67
C ASP A 468 3.52 -32.39 -46.33
N ILE A 469 3.88 -31.15 -45.99
CA ILE A 469 4.53 -30.82 -44.71
C ILE A 469 3.48 -30.37 -43.68
N SER A 470 3.28 -31.18 -42.63
CA SER A 470 2.29 -30.92 -41.56
C SER A 470 2.77 -29.98 -40.44
N HIS A 471 3.83 -29.19 -40.68
CA HIS A 471 4.39 -28.24 -39.71
C HIS A 471 4.78 -26.94 -40.42
N GLY A 472 4.51 -25.78 -39.80
CA GLY A 472 4.82 -24.47 -40.36
C GLY A 472 3.62 -23.53 -40.37
N LEU A 473 3.71 -22.45 -41.16
CA LEU A 473 2.64 -21.45 -41.29
C LEU A 473 1.47 -21.93 -42.16
N PHE A 474 1.76 -22.81 -43.13
CA PHE A 474 0.78 -23.41 -44.02
C PHE A 474 1.35 -24.71 -44.63
N SER A 475 0.46 -25.54 -45.19
CA SER A 475 0.79 -26.71 -46.03
C SER A 475 0.14 -26.54 -47.39
N THR A 476 0.77 -27.04 -48.44
CA THR A 476 0.24 -26.97 -49.82
C THR A 476 -0.09 -28.35 -50.39
N ASP A 477 -0.94 -28.35 -51.42
CA ASP A 477 -1.22 -29.48 -52.30
C ASP A 477 -1.57 -28.93 -53.69
N ASP A 478 -1.48 -29.78 -54.72
CA ASP A 478 -1.78 -29.47 -56.12
C ASP A 478 -1.11 -28.17 -56.64
N VAL A 479 0.17 -27.97 -56.31
CA VAL A 479 0.93 -26.77 -56.72
C VAL A 479 1.25 -26.86 -58.21
N LYS A 480 0.62 -25.98 -58.99
CA LYS A 480 0.75 -25.90 -60.45
C LYS A 480 1.15 -24.48 -60.86
N PHE A 481 1.89 -24.38 -61.95
CA PHE A 481 2.14 -23.11 -62.62
C PHE A 481 1.72 -23.18 -64.09
N ALA A 482 1.39 -22.04 -64.67
CA ALA A 482 1.06 -21.88 -66.08
C ALA A 482 1.53 -20.51 -66.57
N PHE A 483 1.74 -20.39 -67.88
CA PHE A 483 2.02 -19.13 -68.56
C PHE A 483 0.80 -18.78 -69.43
N GLU A 484 -0.15 -18.07 -68.84
CA GLU A 484 -1.45 -17.77 -69.45
C GLU A 484 -1.83 -16.33 -69.12
N CYS A 485 -2.01 -15.50 -70.15
CA CYS A 485 -2.47 -14.14 -69.94
C CYS A 485 -4.00 -14.03 -70.06
N PRO A 486 -4.65 -13.14 -69.27
CA PRO A 486 -6.11 -12.97 -69.33
C PRO A 486 -6.68 -12.55 -70.69
N TRP A 487 -5.87 -11.96 -71.58
CA TRP A 487 -6.26 -11.48 -72.91
C TRP A 487 -6.05 -12.50 -74.04
N GLU A 488 -5.49 -13.68 -73.75
CA GLU A 488 -5.36 -14.76 -74.75
C GLU A 488 -6.65 -15.59 -74.91
N ALA A 489 -7.66 -15.34 -74.09
CA ALA A 489 -8.97 -15.99 -74.17
C ALA A 489 -9.80 -15.44 -75.35
N PRO A 490 -10.69 -16.24 -76.00
CA PRO A 490 -11.38 -15.90 -77.26
C PRO A 490 -12.28 -14.64 -77.28
N ASP A 491 -12.38 -13.88 -76.18
CA ASP A 491 -13.39 -12.83 -75.99
C ASP A 491 -12.91 -11.71 -75.04
N LYS A 492 -11.60 -11.53 -74.87
CA LYS A 492 -11.02 -10.51 -73.96
C LYS A 492 -10.05 -9.58 -74.70
N GLY A 493 -9.97 -8.34 -74.18
CA GLY A 493 -9.47 -7.13 -74.86
C GLY A 493 -8.03 -7.16 -75.42
N PRO A 494 -7.58 -6.03 -76.03
CA PRO A 494 -6.35 -5.99 -76.80
C PRO A 494 -5.11 -6.33 -75.97
N HIS A 495 -4.07 -6.83 -76.64
CA HIS A 495 -2.79 -7.11 -76.00
C HIS A 495 -2.24 -5.81 -75.36
N PRO A 496 -1.66 -5.85 -74.14
CA PRO A 496 -1.13 -4.65 -73.49
C PRO A 496 -0.09 -3.89 -74.33
N GLY A 497 0.68 -4.62 -75.15
CA GLY A 497 1.61 -4.05 -76.12
C GLY A 497 0.97 -3.23 -77.25
N GLU A 498 -0.33 -3.41 -77.53
CA GLU A 498 -1.10 -2.57 -78.44
C GLU A 498 -1.54 -1.25 -77.78
N ILE A 499 -1.60 -1.24 -76.44
CA ILE A 499 -1.98 -0.07 -75.64
C ILE A 499 -0.73 0.77 -75.31
N ASP A 500 0.35 0.12 -74.92
CA ASP A 500 1.63 0.77 -74.59
C ASP A 500 2.82 -0.07 -75.07
N THR A 501 3.71 0.57 -75.83
CA THR A 501 4.93 -0.03 -76.39
C THR A 501 5.86 -0.63 -75.33
N ALA A 502 5.78 -0.20 -74.07
CA ALA A 502 6.57 -0.76 -72.98
C ALA A 502 6.27 -2.24 -72.68
N PHE A 503 5.13 -2.77 -73.15
CA PHE A 503 4.73 -4.18 -72.97
C PHE A 503 4.92 -5.04 -74.24
N LEU A 504 5.64 -4.56 -75.26
CA LEU A 504 5.92 -5.34 -76.48
C LEU A 504 6.66 -6.66 -76.20
N GLU A 505 7.48 -6.71 -75.15
CA GLU A 505 8.24 -7.91 -74.76
C GLU A 505 7.42 -8.90 -73.92
N LEU A 506 6.21 -8.53 -73.47
CA LEU A 506 5.36 -9.39 -72.67
C LEU A 506 4.74 -10.47 -73.56
N ARG A 507 5.20 -11.72 -73.40
CA ARG A 507 4.70 -12.88 -74.16
C ARG A 507 3.62 -13.67 -73.44
N SER A 508 3.74 -13.75 -72.13
CA SER A 508 2.86 -14.56 -71.28
C SER A 508 2.91 -14.04 -69.84
N CYS A 509 1.96 -14.50 -69.03
CA CYS A 509 1.76 -14.05 -67.66
C CYS A 509 1.94 -15.26 -66.76
N PHE A 510 2.88 -15.21 -65.83
CA PHE A 510 3.07 -16.27 -64.87
C PHE A 510 1.86 -16.36 -63.93
N ARG A 511 1.32 -17.57 -63.79
CA ARG A 511 0.24 -17.91 -62.86
C ARG A 511 0.66 -19.10 -62.02
N LEU A 512 0.52 -19.00 -60.70
CA LEU A 512 0.69 -20.10 -59.77
C LEU A 512 -0.64 -20.37 -59.06
N THR A 513 -1.04 -21.63 -59.05
CA THR A 513 -2.24 -22.10 -58.35
C THR A 513 -1.87 -23.20 -57.37
N ALA A 514 -2.42 -23.13 -56.16
CA ALA A 514 -2.20 -24.13 -55.12
C ALA A 514 -3.43 -24.28 -54.22
N MET A 515 -3.61 -25.47 -53.67
CA MET A 515 -4.50 -25.69 -52.53
C MET A 515 -3.69 -25.52 -51.24
N VAL A 516 -4.18 -24.72 -50.31
CA VAL A 516 -3.44 -24.33 -49.10
C VAL A 516 -4.27 -24.59 -47.85
N TRP A 517 -3.63 -25.17 -46.84
CA TRP A 517 -4.15 -25.28 -45.48
C TRP A 517 -3.39 -24.34 -44.57
N LEU A 518 -4.09 -23.46 -43.86
CA LEU A 518 -3.49 -22.47 -42.98
C LEU A 518 -3.36 -23.01 -41.55
N ALA A 519 -2.21 -22.77 -40.91
CA ALA A 519 -2.03 -23.08 -39.50
C ALA A 519 -2.74 -22.02 -38.61
N PRO A 520 -3.26 -22.39 -37.41
CA PRO A 520 -3.29 -23.73 -36.82
C PRO A 520 -4.21 -24.70 -37.58
N PHE A 521 -3.70 -25.89 -37.89
CA PHE A 521 -4.41 -26.87 -38.73
C PHE A 521 -5.71 -27.41 -38.10
N ASP A 522 -5.85 -27.28 -36.77
CA ASP A 522 -7.05 -27.68 -36.02
C ASP A 522 -8.32 -26.93 -36.46
N PHE A 523 -8.18 -25.72 -37.00
CA PHE A 523 -9.30 -24.95 -37.52
C PHE A 523 -9.78 -25.42 -38.90
N GLY A 524 -9.05 -26.35 -39.55
CA GLY A 524 -9.43 -26.94 -40.84
C GLY A 524 -9.60 -25.91 -41.95
N ILE A 525 -8.89 -24.77 -41.88
CA ILE A 525 -8.99 -23.71 -42.88
C ILE A 525 -8.30 -24.16 -44.17
N LYS A 526 -9.08 -24.35 -45.23
CA LYS A 526 -8.62 -24.76 -46.55
C LYS A 526 -9.03 -23.71 -47.58
N GLU A 527 -8.09 -23.28 -48.41
CA GLU A 527 -8.32 -22.30 -49.46
C GLU A 527 -7.62 -22.66 -50.77
N ARG A 528 -8.09 -22.07 -51.86
CA ARG A 528 -7.42 -22.08 -53.16
C ARG A 528 -6.72 -20.74 -53.32
N VAL A 529 -5.42 -20.78 -53.58
CA VAL A 529 -4.56 -19.62 -53.80
C VAL A 529 -4.23 -19.51 -55.28
N ASP A 530 -4.40 -18.33 -55.85
CA ASP A 530 -4.07 -17.99 -57.23
C ASP A 530 -3.22 -16.72 -57.24
N ILE A 531 -1.97 -16.84 -57.68
CA ILE A 531 -1.00 -15.76 -57.77
C ILE A 531 -0.75 -15.51 -59.25
N LEU A 532 -1.16 -14.35 -59.74
CA LEU A 532 -1.13 -13.99 -61.16
C LEU A 532 -0.34 -12.69 -61.37
N PHE A 533 0.62 -12.74 -62.30
CA PHE A 533 1.51 -11.64 -62.63
C PHE A 533 0.89 -10.89 -63.80
N LEU A 534 0.56 -9.61 -63.61
CA LEU A 534 -0.17 -8.80 -64.58
C LEU A 534 0.58 -7.51 -64.89
N PRO A 535 0.45 -6.95 -66.11
CA PRO A 535 1.03 -5.66 -66.44
C PRO A 535 0.37 -4.55 -65.61
N ASP A 536 1.20 -3.69 -65.02
CA ASP A 536 0.72 -2.50 -64.32
C ASP A 536 0.56 -1.35 -65.30
N MET A 537 -0.68 -1.09 -65.72
CA MET A 537 -1.00 0.01 -66.64
C MET A 537 -0.66 1.40 -66.10
N LYS A 538 -0.43 1.54 -64.78
CA LYS A 538 0.00 2.82 -64.18
C LYS A 538 1.49 3.06 -64.30
N ASN A 539 2.29 1.99 -64.41
CA ASN A 539 3.74 2.04 -64.51
C ASN A 539 4.19 1.19 -65.72
N PRO A 540 4.16 1.76 -66.94
CA PRO A 540 4.51 1.03 -68.16
C PRO A 540 5.86 0.32 -68.08
N GLY A 541 5.91 -0.95 -68.50
CA GLY A 541 7.10 -1.81 -68.45
C GLY A 541 7.28 -2.57 -67.12
N PHE A 542 6.40 -2.36 -66.13
CA PHE A 542 6.38 -3.12 -64.88
C PHE A 542 5.15 -4.02 -64.77
N MET A 543 5.31 -5.10 -64.01
CA MET A 543 4.27 -6.06 -63.65
C MET A 543 3.89 -5.89 -62.17
N GLU A 544 2.60 -5.98 -61.86
CA GLU A 544 2.05 -6.15 -60.52
C GLU A 544 1.69 -7.62 -60.24
N ILE A 545 1.63 -8.00 -58.96
CA ILE A 545 1.21 -9.33 -58.53
C ILE A 545 -0.20 -9.23 -57.95
N ARG A 546 -1.15 -9.93 -58.56
CA ARG A 546 -2.51 -10.11 -58.04
C ARG A 546 -2.64 -11.46 -57.37
N VAL A 547 -3.06 -11.45 -56.10
CA VAL A 547 -3.30 -12.66 -55.32
C VAL A 547 -4.79 -12.77 -55.05
N THR A 548 -5.36 -13.92 -55.41
CA THR A 548 -6.76 -14.28 -55.14
C THR A 548 -6.80 -15.49 -54.21
N LEU A 549 -7.48 -15.34 -53.08
CA LEU A 549 -7.63 -16.36 -52.04
C LEU A 549 -9.11 -16.72 -51.98
N ALA A 550 -9.46 -17.95 -52.34
CA ALA A 550 -10.84 -18.43 -52.32
C ALA A 550 -11.02 -19.48 -51.22
N ARG A 551 -11.89 -19.20 -50.24
CA ARG A 551 -12.19 -20.13 -49.15
C ARG A 551 -12.89 -21.38 -49.68
N VAL A 552 -12.34 -22.55 -49.36
CA VAL A 552 -12.91 -23.86 -49.72
C VAL A 552 -13.53 -24.53 -48.50
N ALA A 553 -12.89 -24.45 -47.34
CA ALA A 553 -13.42 -24.95 -46.07
C ALA A 553 -12.96 -24.09 -44.88
N GLY A 554 -13.68 -24.21 -43.75
CA GLY A 554 -13.37 -23.50 -42.51
C GLY A 554 -14.21 -22.25 -42.25
N GLU A 555 -14.17 -21.74 -41.02
CA GLU A 555 -14.97 -20.58 -40.57
C GLU A 555 -14.50 -19.27 -41.23
N ALA A 556 -15.44 -18.43 -41.69
CA ALA A 556 -15.14 -17.22 -42.47
C ALA A 556 -14.31 -16.20 -41.67
N GLY A 557 -14.65 -15.99 -40.40
CA GLY A 557 -13.94 -15.05 -39.53
C GLY A 557 -12.52 -15.51 -39.20
N MET A 558 -12.31 -16.81 -39.04
CA MET A 558 -10.98 -17.37 -38.79
C MET A 558 -10.12 -17.34 -40.06
N TRP A 559 -10.69 -17.75 -41.21
CA TRP A 559 -10.04 -17.65 -42.52
C TRP A 559 -9.58 -16.22 -42.85
N LYS A 560 -10.43 -15.20 -42.65
CA LYS A 560 -10.05 -13.79 -42.86
C LYS A 560 -8.86 -13.37 -42.00
N ARG A 561 -8.82 -13.77 -40.73
CA ARG A 561 -7.72 -13.41 -39.80
C ARG A 561 -6.40 -14.08 -40.17
N LEU A 562 -6.41 -15.37 -40.51
CA LEU A 562 -5.20 -16.11 -40.86
C LEU A 562 -4.58 -15.62 -42.17
N ASN A 563 -5.40 -15.12 -43.09
CA ASN A 563 -4.92 -14.61 -44.38
C ASN A 563 -4.04 -13.36 -44.30
N LYS A 564 -4.13 -12.58 -43.22
CA LYS A 564 -3.17 -11.49 -43.00
C LYS A 564 -1.75 -12.04 -42.84
N GLY A 565 -1.57 -13.08 -42.03
CA GLY A 565 -0.28 -13.72 -41.80
C GLY A 565 0.26 -14.43 -43.05
N PHE A 566 -0.62 -15.07 -43.82
CA PHE A 566 -0.27 -15.73 -45.09
C PHE A 566 0.27 -14.72 -46.11
N LEU A 567 -0.43 -13.60 -46.32
CA LEU A 567 0.02 -12.56 -47.25
C LEU A 567 1.29 -11.83 -46.78
N ASP A 568 1.45 -11.62 -45.47
CA ASP A 568 2.70 -11.07 -44.93
C ASP A 568 3.89 -12.01 -45.15
N ASN A 569 3.67 -13.33 -45.07
CA ASN A 569 4.69 -14.33 -45.41
C ASN A 569 5.04 -14.28 -46.90
N LEU A 570 4.06 -14.27 -47.81
CA LEU A 570 4.29 -14.14 -49.25
C LEU A 570 5.09 -12.87 -49.59
N ARG A 571 4.75 -11.74 -48.98
CA ARG A 571 5.50 -10.48 -49.15
C ARG A 571 6.95 -10.59 -48.67
N LYS A 572 7.18 -11.24 -47.53
CA LYS A 572 8.55 -11.50 -47.04
C LYS A 572 9.34 -12.34 -48.03
N GLN A 573 8.73 -13.37 -48.62
CA GLN A 573 9.39 -14.20 -49.62
C GLN A 573 9.78 -13.43 -50.88
N LEU A 574 8.92 -12.53 -51.36
CA LEU A 574 9.27 -11.63 -52.48
C LEU A 574 10.44 -10.68 -52.15
N LEU A 575 10.56 -10.24 -50.89
CA LEU A 575 11.71 -9.45 -50.44
C LEU A 575 12.99 -10.29 -50.37
N VAL A 576 12.90 -11.55 -49.91
CA VAL A 576 14.02 -12.49 -49.91
C VAL A 576 14.50 -12.73 -51.34
N TRP A 577 13.60 -13.04 -52.26
CA TRP A 577 13.92 -13.20 -53.69
C TRP A 577 14.70 -12.00 -54.24
N ARG A 578 14.25 -10.78 -53.95
CA ARG A 578 14.90 -9.55 -54.42
C ARG A 578 16.30 -9.34 -53.84
N SER A 579 16.62 -9.97 -52.71
CA SER A 579 17.93 -9.93 -52.07
C SER A 579 18.89 -11.02 -52.52
N LEU A 580 18.43 -12.00 -53.32
CA LEU A 580 19.28 -13.06 -53.85
C LEU A 580 20.26 -12.51 -54.89
N ASP A 581 21.46 -13.09 -54.93
CA ASP A 581 22.45 -12.79 -55.96
C ASP A 581 21.93 -13.18 -57.37
N PRO A 582 22.33 -12.45 -58.43
CA PRO A 582 21.84 -12.69 -59.79
C PRO A 582 22.02 -14.15 -60.28
N GLU A 583 23.11 -14.81 -59.87
CA GLU A 583 23.38 -16.21 -60.24
C GLU A 583 22.29 -17.17 -59.70
N ASN A 584 21.83 -16.94 -58.46
CA ASN A 584 20.77 -17.74 -57.85
C ASN A 584 19.40 -17.45 -58.46
N GLN A 585 19.18 -16.24 -58.97
CA GLN A 585 17.93 -15.88 -59.66
C GLN A 585 17.79 -16.66 -60.98
N VAL A 586 18.86 -16.76 -61.76
CA VAL A 586 18.89 -17.47 -63.05
C VAL A 586 18.57 -18.97 -62.90
N ALA A 587 19.04 -19.61 -61.82
CA ALA A 587 18.75 -21.02 -61.56
C ALA A 587 17.23 -21.32 -61.46
N TYR A 588 16.43 -20.40 -60.91
CA TYR A 588 14.97 -20.55 -60.83
C TYR A 588 14.27 -20.35 -62.19
N GLU A 589 14.82 -19.50 -63.07
CA GLU A 589 14.32 -19.34 -64.45
C GLU A 589 14.50 -20.64 -65.24
N GLU A 590 15.70 -21.24 -65.20
CA GLU A 590 16.00 -22.48 -65.90
C GLU A 590 15.07 -23.63 -65.48
N GLN A 591 14.76 -23.75 -64.18
CA GLN A 591 13.84 -24.77 -63.66
C GLN A 591 12.41 -24.62 -64.19
N ILE A 592 11.89 -23.39 -64.25
CA ILE A 592 10.52 -23.15 -64.74
C ILE A 592 10.43 -23.32 -66.26
N ILE A 593 11.42 -22.83 -67.02
CA ILE A 593 11.45 -22.99 -68.47
C ILE A 593 11.53 -24.48 -68.84
N ALA A 594 12.40 -25.24 -68.17
CA ALA A 594 12.49 -26.69 -68.35
C ALA A 594 11.17 -27.40 -67.98
N GLY A 595 10.57 -27.05 -66.83
CA GLY A 595 9.30 -27.62 -66.40
C GLY A 595 8.13 -27.32 -67.34
N PHE A 596 8.08 -26.11 -67.92
CA PHE A 596 7.07 -25.73 -68.90
C PHE A 596 7.23 -26.51 -70.21
N ALA A 597 8.47 -26.68 -70.68
CA ALA A 597 8.77 -27.46 -71.88
C ALA A 597 8.33 -28.94 -71.71
N GLU A 598 8.57 -29.53 -70.53
CA GLU A 598 8.12 -30.88 -70.21
C GLU A 598 6.59 -31.00 -70.12
N GLN A 599 5.90 -30.02 -69.52
CA GLN A 599 4.43 -30.01 -69.46
C GLN A 599 3.81 -29.91 -70.85
N LYS A 600 4.38 -29.08 -71.74
CA LYS A 600 3.94 -28.96 -73.13
C LYS A 600 4.19 -30.25 -73.92
N ALA A 601 5.28 -30.97 -73.64
CA ALA A 601 5.57 -32.26 -74.25
C ALA A 601 4.68 -33.41 -73.76
N ARG A 602 4.09 -33.30 -72.56
CA ARG A 602 3.13 -34.27 -72.00
C ARG A 602 1.66 -33.94 -72.31
N GLY A 603 1.36 -32.72 -72.72
CA GLY A 603 0.01 -32.19 -72.95
C GLY A 603 -0.37 -31.91 -74.40
N GLY A 604 0.47 -32.31 -75.36
CA GLY A 604 0.13 -32.42 -76.79
C GLY A 604 0.04 -33.88 -77.19
#